data_AF-A0A7C9EMT4-F1
#
_entry.id   AF-A0A7C9EMT4-F1
#
_cell.length_a   1.000
_cell.length_b   1.000
_cell.length_c   1.000
_cell.angle_alpha   90.00
_cell.angle_beta   90.00
_cell.angle_gamma   90.00
#
_symmetry.space_group_name_H-M   'P 1'
#
loop_
_entity.id
_entity.type
_entity.pdbx_description
1 polymer ?
#
loop_
_entity_poly.entity_id
_entity_poly.type
_entity_poly.pdbx_seq_one_letter_code
_entity_poly.pdbx_strand_id
1 'polypeptide(L)'
;RYKKMKEMTPEERVSKYIPRVCIFGGKAFATYVQAKRIVKFITDVGATVNHDPDIGDLLKVVFVPDYNVSVAEVLIPGSELSQHISTAGMEASGTSNMKFAMKGCVLIGTLDGAGCRKERAEGKFVLDPWFEEVKKYVRSGVFGPYNYDELMGSLEGNEGFGRADYFLVGKDFPSYIECQDKVDEAY
;
A
#
# COMPACT_ATOMS: atom_id res chain seq x y z
N ARG A 1 -1.78 5.35 -7.71
CA ARG A 1 -2.01 4.72 -9.03
C ARG A 1 -3.41 5.05 -9.57
N TYR A 2 -4.49 4.53 -8.99
CA TYR A 2 -5.88 4.76 -9.44
C TYR A 2 -6.24 6.25 -9.68
N LYS A 3 -5.97 7.15 -8.72
CA LYS A 3 -6.18 8.60 -8.90
C LYS A 3 -5.50 9.15 -10.18
N LYS A 4 -4.20 8.89 -10.36
CA LYS A 4 -3.44 9.31 -11.55
C LYS A 4 -4.04 8.73 -12.84
N MET A 5 -4.49 7.48 -12.82
CA MET A 5 -5.16 6.87 -13.98
C MET A 5 -6.44 7.65 -14.32
N LYS A 6 -7.29 7.98 -13.34
CA LYS A 6 -8.54 8.73 -13.57
C LYS A 6 -8.31 10.14 -14.11
N GLU A 7 -7.14 10.73 -13.90
CA GLU A 7 -6.74 12.05 -14.41
C GLU A 7 -6.21 12.00 -15.86
N MET A 8 -5.91 10.82 -16.40
CA MET A 8 -5.34 10.61 -17.74
C MET A 8 -6.41 10.19 -18.76
N THR A 9 -6.13 10.32 -20.05
CA THR A 9 -6.98 9.73 -21.10
C THR A 9 -6.82 8.20 -21.15
N PRO A 10 -7.79 7.46 -21.73
CA PRO A 10 -7.69 6.00 -21.86
C PRO A 10 -6.39 5.53 -22.54
N GLU A 11 -5.93 6.22 -23.58
CA GLU A 11 -4.73 5.87 -24.35
C GLU A 11 -3.45 6.08 -23.51
N GLU A 12 -3.39 7.19 -22.77
CA GLU A 12 -2.27 7.50 -21.88
C GLU A 12 -2.15 6.48 -20.73
N ARG A 13 -3.29 6.02 -20.19
CA ARG A 13 -3.32 5.02 -19.10
C ARG A 13 -2.65 3.72 -19.52
N VAL A 14 -3.02 3.20 -20.70
CA VAL A 14 -2.52 1.91 -21.20
C VAL A 14 -1.05 2.02 -21.60
N SER A 15 -0.61 3.17 -22.12
CA SER A 15 0.79 3.41 -22.46
C SER A 15 1.69 3.53 -21.23
N LYS A 16 1.21 4.18 -20.16
CA LYS A 16 2.02 4.52 -18.99
C LYS A 16 2.03 3.46 -17.89
N TYR A 17 0.99 2.64 -17.78
CA TYR A 17 0.86 1.69 -16.68
C TYR A 17 0.79 0.24 -17.18
N ILE A 18 1.53 -0.63 -16.49
CA ILE A 18 1.41 -2.07 -16.67
C ILE A 18 0.14 -2.58 -15.96
N PRO A 19 -0.63 -3.50 -16.58
CA PRO A 19 -1.75 -4.18 -15.93
C PRO A 19 -1.32 -4.90 -14.65
N ARG A 20 -2.01 -4.66 -13.53
CA ARG A 20 -1.65 -5.26 -12.24
C ARG A 20 -2.85 -5.81 -11.48
N VAL A 21 -2.64 -6.97 -10.87
CA VAL A 21 -3.53 -7.52 -9.84
C VAL A 21 -2.82 -7.41 -8.49
N CYS A 22 -3.26 -6.46 -7.66
CA CYS A 22 -2.71 -6.26 -6.32
C CYS A 22 -3.44 -7.17 -5.33
N ILE A 23 -2.78 -8.23 -4.88
CA ILE A 23 -3.33 -9.23 -3.97
C ILE A 23 -2.89 -8.92 -2.53
N PHE A 24 -3.86 -8.79 -1.63
CA PHE A 24 -3.68 -8.68 -0.19
C PHE A 24 -4.17 -9.95 0.49
N GLY A 25 -3.57 -10.30 1.63
CA GLY A 25 -4.00 -11.40 2.47
C GLY A 25 -3.47 -11.22 3.89
N GLY A 26 -4.20 -11.70 4.89
CA GLY A 26 -3.78 -11.63 6.28
C GLY A 26 -4.94 -11.67 7.27
N LYS A 27 -4.61 -11.60 8.55
CA LYS A 27 -5.58 -11.58 9.66
C LYS A 27 -5.32 -10.39 10.56
N ALA A 28 -6.34 -9.59 10.81
CA ALA A 28 -6.30 -8.54 11.82
C ALA A 28 -6.67 -9.14 13.19
N PHE A 29 -5.92 -8.79 14.23
CA PHE A 29 -6.28 -9.17 15.59
C PHE A 29 -7.65 -8.57 15.97
N ALA A 30 -8.51 -9.35 16.63
CA ALA A 30 -9.93 -9.04 16.78
C ALA A 30 -10.19 -7.69 17.49
N THR A 31 -9.36 -7.33 18.46
CA THR A 31 -9.46 -6.07 19.21
C THR A 31 -8.63 -4.93 18.61
N TYR A 32 -7.85 -5.20 17.57
CA TYR A 32 -7.03 -4.17 16.91
C TYR A 32 -7.88 -3.39 15.89
N VAL A 33 -8.50 -2.32 16.38
CA VAL A 33 -9.43 -1.46 15.63
C VAL A 33 -8.81 -0.95 14.33
N GLN A 34 -7.59 -0.39 14.37
CA GLN A 34 -6.95 0.16 13.18
C GLN A 34 -6.60 -0.92 12.14
N ALA A 35 -6.13 -2.09 12.56
CA ALA A 35 -5.87 -3.19 11.62
C ALA A 35 -7.16 -3.64 10.90
N LYS A 36 -8.29 -3.73 11.61
CA LYS A 36 -9.59 -4.04 10.98
C LYS A 36 -10.05 -2.96 10.00
N ARG A 37 -9.77 -1.68 10.31
CA ARG A 37 -10.06 -0.56 9.40
C ARG A 37 -9.24 -0.62 8.12
N ILE A 38 -7.97 -1.02 8.21
CA ILE A 38 -7.12 -1.23 7.03
C ILE A 38 -7.70 -2.32 6.13
N VAL A 39 -8.12 -3.46 6.70
CA VAL A 39 -8.77 -4.53 5.92
C VAL A 39 -10.04 -4.01 5.23
N LYS A 40 -10.90 -3.28 5.95
CA LYS A 40 -12.11 -2.65 5.37
C LYS A 40 -11.77 -1.66 4.25
N PHE A 41 -10.73 -0.85 4.44
CA PHE A 41 -10.27 0.09 3.42
C PHE A 41 -9.81 -0.61 2.15
N ILE A 42 -9.02 -1.68 2.27
CA ILE A 42 -8.58 -2.47 1.11
C ILE A 42 -9.77 -3.06 0.37
N THR A 43 -10.76 -3.61 1.08
CA THR A 43 -11.95 -4.19 0.44
C THR A 43 -12.80 -3.14 -0.28
N ASP A 44 -12.91 -1.94 0.27
CA ASP A 44 -13.66 -0.84 -0.35
C ASP A 44 -12.94 -0.30 -1.59
N VAL A 45 -11.61 -0.15 -1.52
CA VAL A 45 -10.79 0.19 -2.68
C VAL A 45 -10.97 -0.87 -3.78
N GLY A 46 -10.95 -2.16 -3.42
CA GLY A 46 -11.21 -3.25 -4.36
C GLY A 46 -12.61 -3.18 -4.98
N ALA A 47 -13.64 -2.89 -4.18
CA ALA A 47 -15.01 -2.75 -4.68
C ALA A 47 -15.13 -1.62 -5.71
N THR A 48 -14.54 -0.45 -5.45
CA THR A 48 -14.54 0.68 -6.41
C THR A 48 -13.70 0.38 -7.65
N VAL A 49 -12.44 -0.01 -7.47
CA VAL A 49 -11.47 -0.16 -8.57
C VAL A 49 -11.87 -1.30 -9.50
N ASN A 50 -12.31 -2.44 -8.97
CA ASN A 50 -12.58 -3.62 -9.80
C ASN A 50 -13.81 -3.47 -10.69
N HIS A 51 -14.75 -2.60 -10.31
CA HIS A 51 -16.00 -2.33 -11.02
C HIS A 51 -15.96 -1.01 -11.80
N ASP A 52 -14.84 -0.30 -11.85
CA ASP A 52 -14.71 0.92 -12.67
C ASP A 52 -14.45 0.54 -14.15
N PRO A 53 -15.42 0.77 -15.06
CA PRO A 53 -15.26 0.44 -16.47
C PRO A 53 -14.15 1.26 -17.15
N ASP A 54 -13.80 2.43 -16.61
CA ASP A 54 -12.73 3.28 -17.16
C ASP A 54 -11.32 2.71 -16.92
N ILE A 55 -11.18 1.83 -15.91
CA ILE A 55 -9.93 1.17 -15.56
C ILE A 55 -9.86 -0.23 -16.16
N GLY A 56 -10.99 -0.95 -16.19
CA GLY A 56 -11.04 -2.30 -16.75
C GLY A 56 -10.05 -3.24 -16.06
N ASP A 57 -9.23 -3.94 -16.84
CA ASP A 57 -8.25 -4.91 -16.35
C ASP A 57 -6.84 -4.33 -16.12
N LEU A 58 -6.68 -3.00 -16.24
CA LEU A 58 -5.41 -2.33 -16.00
C LEU A 58 -5.02 -2.34 -14.51
N LEU A 59 -6.01 -2.37 -13.62
CA LEU A 59 -5.77 -2.45 -12.17
C LEU A 59 -6.90 -3.21 -11.50
N LYS A 60 -6.55 -4.28 -10.78
CA LYS A 60 -7.44 -4.98 -9.86
C LYS A 60 -6.84 -5.02 -8.46
N VAL A 61 -7.70 -4.97 -7.45
CA VAL A 61 -7.32 -5.09 -6.03
C VAL A 61 -8.16 -6.19 -5.38
N VAL A 62 -7.50 -7.19 -4.80
CA VAL A 62 -8.16 -8.38 -4.25
C VAL A 62 -7.68 -8.61 -2.82
N PHE A 63 -8.61 -8.88 -1.90
CA PHE A 63 -8.28 -9.35 -0.56
C PHE A 63 -8.67 -10.82 -0.42
N VAL A 64 -7.69 -11.70 -0.21
CA VAL A 64 -7.93 -13.15 -0.03
C VAL A 64 -8.27 -13.41 1.44
N PRO A 65 -9.50 -13.88 1.73
CA PRO A 65 -9.92 -14.13 3.11
C PRO A 65 -9.21 -15.36 3.69
N ASP A 66 -9.15 -15.41 5.02
CA ASP A 66 -8.57 -16.53 5.79
C ASP A 66 -7.21 -17.03 5.28
N TYR A 67 -6.30 -16.09 5.00
CA TYR A 67 -4.94 -16.43 4.57
C TYR A 67 -4.27 -17.43 5.53
N ASN A 68 -3.92 -18.59 5.00
CA ASN A 68 -3.32 -19.71 5.70
C ASN A 68 -2.27 -20.40 4.81
N VAL A 69 -1.71 -21.53 5.24
CA VAL A 69 -0.66 -22.23 4.48
C VAL A 69 -1.15 -22.68 3.11
N SER A 70 -2.35 -23.27 3.02
CA SER A 70 -2.91 -23.74 1.75
C SER A 70 -3.12 -22.61 0.74
N VAL A 71 -3.55 -21.44 1.22
CA VAL A 71 -3.65 -20.23 0.38
C VAL A 71 -2.27 -19.78 -0.08
N ALA A 72 -1.28 -19.78 0.82
CA ALA A 72 0.10 -19.39 0.49
C ALA A 72 0.76 -20.33 -0.53
N GLU A 73 0.48 -21.63 -0.48
CA GLU A 73 0.97 -22.63 -1.43
C GLU A 73 0.51 -22.36 -2.87
N VAL A 74 -0.65 -21.71 -3.04
CA VAL A 74 -1.17 -21.29 -4.34
C VAL A 74 -0.66 -19.89 -4.72
N LEU A 75 -0.68 -18.93 -3.79
CA LEU A 75 -0.32 -17.54 -4.09
C LEU A 75 1.18 -17.35 -4.35
N ILE A 76 2.04 -17.98 -3.56
CA ILE A 76 3.49 -17.74 -3.64
C ILE A 76 4.07 -18.12 -5.01
N PRO A 77 3.76 -19.31 -5.58
CA PRO A 77 4.27 -19.68 -6.91
C PRO A 77 3.68 -18.84 -8.05
N GLY A 78 2.49 -18.26 -7.87
CA GLY A 78 1.83 -17.42 -8.87
C GLY A 78 2.17 -15.93 -8.76
N SER A 79 3.08 -15.55 -7.86
CA SER A 79 3.44 -14.15 -7.62
C SER A 79 4.70 -13.76 -8.38
N GLU A 80 4.63 -12.64 -9.10
CA GLU A 80 5.78 -12.06 -9.82
C GLU A 80 6.51 -11.02 -8.98
N LEU A 81 5.75 -10.32 -8.13
CA LEU A 81 6.22 -9.27 -7.23
C LEU A 81 5.61 -9.45 -5.85
N SER A 82 6.43 -9.38 -4.80
CA SER A 82 5.98 -9.41 -3.40
C SER A 82 6.54 -8.24 -2.60
N GLN A 83 5.74 -7.76 -1.64
CA GLN A 83 6.04 -6.55 -0.88
C GLN A 83 6.43 -6.86 0.57
N HIS A 84 7.61 -6.42 0.96
CA HIS A 84 8.22 -6.54 2.28
C HIS A 84 8.58 -5.15 2.81
N ILE A 85 7.54 -4.35 3.03
CA ILE A 85 7.61 -2.89 3.24
C ILE A 85 7.42 -2.47 4.70
N SER A 86 7.81 -3.33 5.64
CA SER A 86 7.80 -2.99 7.07
C SER A 86 8.64 -1.72 7.32
N THR A 87 8.22 -0.85 8.23
CA THR A 87 9.07 0.26 8.69
C THR A 87 10.41 -0.32 9.14
N ALA A 88 11.53 0.23 8.66
CA ALA A 88 12.83 -0.42 8.87
C ALA A 88 13.12 -0.66 10.36
N GLY A 89 13.75 -1.79 10.68
CA GLY A 89 14.05 -2.21 12.05
C GLY A 89 12.85 -2.73 12.86
N MET A 90 11.65 -2.81 12.29
CA MET A 90 10.47 -3.42 12.94
C MET A 90 10.31 -4.92 12.64
N GLU A 91 11.01 -5.44 11.63
CA GLU A 91 10.98 -6.84 11.26
C GLU A 91 12.32 -7.50 11.62
N ALA A 92 12.30 -8.52 12.47
CA ALA A 92 13.51 -9.21 12.90
C ALA A 92 14.04 -10.21 11.86
N SER A 93 13.13 -10.80 11.08
CA SER A 93 13.45 -11.77 10.02
C SER A 93 12.38 -11.66 8.93
N GLY A 94 11.73 -12.76 8.58
CA GLY A 94 10.76 -12.87 7.49
C GLY A 94 11.04 -14.20 6.83
N THR A 95 10.04 -15.09 6.77
CA THR A 95 10.20 -16.39 6.08
C THR A 95 9.42 -16.43 4.77
N SER A 96 8.41 -15.56 4.61
CA SER A 96 7.68 -15.41 3.35
C SER A 96 8.54 -14.81 2.24
N ASN A 97 9.40 -13.84 2.55
CA ASN A 97 10.40 -13.29 1.61
C ASN A 97 11.28 -14.39 0.99
N MET A 98 11.75 -15.35 1.79
CA MET A 98 12.54 -16.50 1.33
C MET A 98 11.71 -17.39 0.42
N LYS A 99 10.44 -17.65 0.76
CA LYS A 99 9.54 -18.46 -0.07
C LYS A 99 9.26 -17.81 -1.43
N PHE A 100 9.01 -16.50 -1.45
CA PHE A 100 8.84 -15.74 -2.70
C PHE A 100 10.12 -15.76 -3.54
N ALA A 101 11.27 -15.44 -2.95
CA ALA A 101 12.55 -15.48 -3.65
C ALA A 101 12.87 -16.89 -4.21
N MET A 102 12.59 -17.95 -3.46
CA MET A 102 12.76 -19.34 -3.92
C MET A 102 11.86 -19.70 -5.11
N LYS A 103 10.76 -18.97 -5.35
CA LYS A 103 9.88 -19.14 -6.49
C LYS A 103 10.15 -18.15 -7.63
N GLY A 104 11.24 -17.38 -7.55
CA GLY A 104 11.61 -16.40 -8.57
C GLY A 104 10.80 -15.11 -8.52
N CYS A 105 10.02 -14.89 -7.45
CA CYS A 105 9.29 -13.65 -7.25
C CYS A 105 10.23 -12.51 -6.86
N VAL A 106 10.10 -11.36 -7.51
CA VAL A 106 10.85 -10.14 -7.22
C VAL A 106 10.35 -9.54 -5.91
N LEU A 107 11.28 -9.04 -5.09
CA LEU A 107 10.97 -8.44 -3.80
C LEU A 107 11.12 -6.92 -3.87
N ILE A 108 10.08 -6.19 -3.45
CA ILE A 108 10.22 -4.77 -3.05
C ILE A 108 10.23 -4.72 -1.53
N GLY A 109 11.17 -3.98 -0.94
CA GLY A 109 11.20 -3.83 0.51
C GLY A 109 12.00 -2.63 1.00
N THR A 110 11.93 -2.43 2.31
CA THR A 110 12.56 -1.30 3.01
C THR A 110 13.99 -1.65 3.42
N LEU A 111 14.97 -0.81 3.11
CA LEU A 111 16.38 -1.08 3.42
C LEU A 111 16.94 -0.28 4.62
N ASP A 112 16.35 0.87 4.98
CA ASP A 112 16.85 1.73 6.07
C ASP A 112 15.70 2.59 6.64
N GLY A 113 15.79 2.91 7.92
CA GLY A 113 14.84 3.77 8.64
C GLY A 113 15.28 4.15 10.05
N ALA A 114 16.53 3.83 10.42
CA ALA A 114 17.10 4.31 11.68
C ALA A 114 17.36 5.83 11.62
N GLY A 115 17.86 6.35 10.50
CA GLY A 115 18.06 7.79 10.30
C GLY A 115 16.76 8.58 10.23
N CYS A 116 15.74 8.05 9.54
CA CYS A 116 14.48 8.75 9.28
C CYS A 116 13.65 9.03 10.54
N ARG A 117 13.73 8.16 11.57
CA ARG A 117 13.04 8.39 12.85
C ARG A 117 13.60 9.60 13.59
N LYS A 118 14.91 9.85 13.49
CA LYS A 118 15.57 10.99 14.15
C LYS A 118 15.17 12.31 13.52
N GLU A 119 15.15 12.39 12.18
CA GLU A 119 14.72 13.59 11.44
C GLU A 119 13.28 14.00 11.79
N ARG A 120 12.39 13.02 11.98
CA ARG A 120 11.00 13.26 12.37
C ARG A 120 10.87 13.77 13.80
N ALA A 121 11.59 13.17 14.75
CA ALA A 121 11.61 13.64 16.13
C ALA A 121 12.13 15.08 16.26
N GLU A 122 13.01 15.50 15.34
CA GLU A 122 13.53 16.87 15.25
C GLU A 122 12.57 17.85 14.54
N GLY A 123 11.36 17.41 14.14
CA GLY A 123 10.35 18.26 13.50
C GLY A 123 10.70 18.71 12.07
N LYS A 124 11.73 18.12 11.46
CA LYS A 124 12.23 18.47 10.12
C LYS A 124 11.47 17.77 8.99
N PHE A 125 10.46 16.98 9.32
CA PHE A 125 9.72 16.21 8.34
C PHE A 125 8.65 17.07 7.65
N VAL A 126 8.84 17.32 6.35
CA VAL A 126 7.84 17.95 5.49
C VAL A 126 7.08 16.84 4.77
N LEU A 127 5.76 16.83 4.93
CA LEU A 127 4.87 15.91 4.21
C LEU A 127 4.89 16.23 2.72
N ASP A 128 5.02 15.19 1.92
CA ASP A 128 4.97 15.31 0.47
C ASP A 128 3.59 15.87 0.02
N PRO A 129 3.55 16.90 -0.84
CA PRO A 129 2.29 17.49 -1.29
C PRO A 129 1.37 16.48 -1.97
N TRP A 130 1.95 15.53 -2.71
CA TRP A 130 1.17 14.49 -3.39
C TRP A 130 0.56 13.51 -2.40
N PHE A 131 1.26 13.17 -1.31
CA PHE A 131 0.70 12.39 -0.21
C PHE A 131 -0.50 13.08 0.46
N GLU A 132 -0.43 14.40 0.68
CA GLU A 132 -1.57 15.18 1.20
C GLU A 132 -2.79 15.12 0.27
N GLU A 133 -2.57 15.23 -1.04
CA GLU A 133 -3.65 15.10 -2.01
C GLU A 133 -4.26 13.70 -2.03
N VAL A 134 -3.46 12.65 -1.82
CA VAL A 134 -3.95 11.26 -1.74
C VAL A 134 -4.83 11.08 -0.50
N LYS A 135 -4.45 11.64 0.65
CA LYS A 135 -5.31 11.64 1.84
C LYS A 135 -6.64 12.35 1.59
N LYS A 136 -6.62 13.52 0.94
CA LYS A 136 -7.85 14.24 0.56
C LYS A 136 -8.71 13.43 -0.40
N TYR A 137 -8.09 12.75 -1.36
CA TYR A 137 -8.80 11.90 -2.31
C TYR A 137 -9.47 10.71 -1.61
N VAL A 138 -8.82 10.08 -0.64
CA VAL A 138 -9.45 9.02 0.17
C VAL A 138 -10.64 9.56 0.97
N ARG A 139 -10.52 10.75 1.55
CA ARG A 139 -11.59 11.42 2.30
C ARG A 139 -12.75 11.92 1.46
N SER A 140 -12.58 12.01 0.14
CA SER A 140 -13.64 12.49 -0.76
C SER A 140 -14.87 11.58 -0.84
N GLY A 141 -14.79 10.35 -0.31
CA GLY A 141 -15.84 9.34 -0.41
C GLY A 141 -15.80 8.51 -1.70
N VAL A 142 -14.75 8.65 -2.51
CA VAL A 142 -14.57 7.87 -3.74
C VAL A 142 -14.55 6.35 -3.51
N PHE A 143 -14.13 5.92 -2.32
CA PHE A 143 -14.09 4.51 -1.91
C PHE A 143 -15.32 4.12 -1.07
N GLY A 144 -16.47 4.75 -1.30
CA GLY A 144 -17.73 4.42 -0.64
C GLY A 144 -18.07 5.34 0.55
N PRO A 145 -19.07 4.95 1.36
CA PRO A 145 -19.66 5.85 2.37
C PRO A 145 -18.77 6.09 3.58
N TYR A 146 -17.72 5.29 3.77
CA TYR A 146 -16.75 5.48 4.84
C TYR A 146 -15.72 6.52 4.40
N ASN A 147 -15.63 7.64 5.12
CA ASN A 147 -14.72 8.75 4.80
C ASN A 147 -13.27 8.53 5.28
N TYR A 148 -13.02 7.44 6.01
CA TYR A 148 -11.69 7.05 6.51
C TYR A 148 -10.94 8.13 7.30
N ASP A 149 -11.65 9.09 7.90
CA ASP A 149 -11.02 10.21 8.63
C ASP A 149 -10.14 9.74 9.78
N GLU A 150 -10.57 8.73 10.53
CA GLU A 150 -9.78 8.18 11.63
C GLU A 150 -8.54 7.40 11.15
N LEU A 151 -8.58 6.81 9.96
CA LEU A 151 -7.44 6.11 9.36
C LEU A 151 -6.42 7.12 8.81
N MET A 152 -6.90 8.13 8.07
CA MET A 152 -6.02 9.19 7.57
C MET A 152 -5.48 10.06 8.72
N GLY A 153 -6.28 10.24 9.78
CA GLY A 153 -5.91 11.00 10.98
C GLY A 153 -4.79 10.37 11.79
N SER A 154 -4.57 9.04 11.72
CA SER A 154 -3.39 8.42 12.36
C SER A 154 -2.08 8.84 11.69
N LEU A 155 -2.16 9.34 10.45
CA LEU A 155 -1.02 9.79 9.66
C LEU A 155 -0.75 11.29 9.85
N GLU A 156 -1.48 11.95 10.76
CA GLU A 156 -1.48 13.40 10.95
C GLU A 156 -1.08 13.80 12.36
N GLY A 157 -0.59 15.04 12.47
CA GLY A 157 -0.04 15.60 13.70
C GLY A 157 1.45 15.30 13.85
N ASN A 158 2.05 15.93 14.85
CA ASN A 158 3.48 15.77 15.17
C ASN A 158 3.70 14.89 16.42
N GLU A 159 2.66 14.70 17.22
CA GLU A 159 2.69 13.93 18.46
C GLU A 159 1.34 13.26 18.74
N GLY A 160 1.31 12.34 19.72
CA GLY A 160 0.11 11.65 20.18
C GLY A 160 0.09 10.15 19.87
N PHE A 161 -0.40 9.36 20.84
CA PHE A 161 -0.50 7.91 20.68
C PHE A 161 -1.48 7.53 19.55
N GLY A 162 -1.04 6.64 18.66
CA GLY A 162 -1.83 6.23 17.48
C GLY A 162 -1.95 7.30 16.40
N ARG A 163 -1.15 8.37 16.49
CA ARG A 163 -1.12 9.49 15.53
C ARG A 163 0.31 9.75 15.07
N ALA A 164 0.50 10.87 14.38
CA ALA A 164 1.78 11.41 13.98
C ALA A 164 2.60 10.49 13.06
N ASP A 165 1.92 9.65 12.28
CA ASP A 165 2.53 8.76 11.29
C ASP A 165 3.81 8.09 11.82
N TYR A 166 3.66 7.44 12.99
CA TYR A 166 4.74 6.79 13.72
C TYR A 166 5.51 5.76 12.86
N PHE A 167 4.81 5.14 11.91
CA PHE A 167 5.35 4.14 11.00
C PHE A 167 5.94 4.72 9.71
N LEU A 168 6.08 6.04 9.62
CA LEU A 168 6.76 6.75 8.54
C LEU A 168 6.14 6.55 7.14
N VAL A 169 4.84 6.26 7.06
CA VAL A 169 4.11 6.05 5.80
C VAL A 169 4.26 7.26 4.88
N GLY A 170 4.06 8.48 5.38
CA GLY A 170 4.17 9.68 4.57
C GLY A 170 5.60 10.01 4.14
N LYS A 171 6.60 9.56 4.92
CA LYS A 171 8.02 9.76 4.60
C LYS A 171 8.48 8.80 3.52
N ASP A 172 8.06 7.54 3.61
CA ASP A 172 8.43 6.49 2.66
C ASP A 172 7.57 6.53 1.39
N PHE A 173 6.49 7.30 1.39
CA PHE A 173 5.54 7.35 0.26
C PHE A 173 6.17 7.76 -1.09
N PRO A 174 6.99 8.83 -1.19
CA PRO A 174 7.57 9.22 -2.48
C PRO A 174 8.53 8.16 -3.03
N SER A 175 9.44 7.66 -2.18
CA SER A 175 10.42 6.64 -2.58
C SER A 175 9.75 5.32 -2.94
N TYR A 176 8.66 4.95 -2.25
CA TYR A 176 7.86 3.78 -2.59
C TYR A 176 7.20 3.91 -3.96
N ILE A 177 6.64 5.08 -4.30
CA ILE A 177 6.03 5.29 -5.63
C ILE A 177 7.10 5.23 -6.73
N GLU A 178 8.23 5.91 -6.55
CA GLU A 178 9.34 5.87 -7.52
C GLU A 178 9.87 4.44 -7.72
N CYS A 179 9.93 3.65 -6.64
CA CYS A 179 10.30 2.25 -6.72
C CYS A 179 9.28 1.44 -7.53
N GLN A 180 7.99 1.69 -7.36
CA GLN A 180 6.94 1.04 -8.15
C GLN A 180 6.98 1.42 -9.63
N ASP A 181 7.34 2.67 -9.95
CA ASP A 181 7.51 3.11 -11.33
C ASP A 181 8.69 2.36 -11.99
N LYS A 182 9.81 2.16 -11.29
CA LYS A 182 10.92 1.31 -11.77
C LYS A 182 10.53 -0.15 -11.96
N VAL A 183 9.58 -0.64 -11.17
CA VAL A 183 9.07 -2.01 -11.32
C VAL A 183 8.16 -2.12 -12.54
N ASP A 184 7.35 -1.09 -12.84
CA ASP A 184 6.61 -1.01 -14.10
C ASP A 184 7.56 -0.96 -15.31
N GLU A 185 8.68 -0.24 -15.22
CA GLU A 185 9.67 -0.18 -16.31
C GLU A 185 10.42 -1.51 -16.53
N ALA A 186 10.59 -2.31 -15.47
CA ALA A 186 11.34 -3.55 -15.52
C ALA A 186 10.50 -4.76 -15.99
N TYR A 187 9.17 -4.65 -15.95
CA TYR A 187 8.24 -5.72 -16.31
C TYR A 187 7.82 -5.62 -17.78
#